data_AF-A0A2H0HET1-F1
#
_entry.id   AF-A0A2H0HET1-F1
#
_cell.length_a   1.000
_cell.length_b   1.000
_cell.length_c   1.000
_cell.angle_alpha   90.00
_cell.angle_beta   90.00
_cell.angle_gamma   90.00
#
_symmetry.space_group_name_H-M   'P 1'
#
loop_
_entity.id
_entity.type
_entity.pdbx_description
1 polymer ?
#
loop_
_entity_poly.entity_id
_entity_poly.type
_entity_poly.pdbx_seq_one_letter_code
_entity_poly.pdbx_strand_id
1 'polypeptide(L)'
;MVLNRYNYQHLKLNGNINGRQFGGKINLNDENAVFDLDGSVNLNQNEEEVHFNLNVQGADLQKLHLTTDDLQIARLPIGMGLVASAKLKMDSANKMVGKATINNLILVYAGERYGVDSLFAASINETNDSKLTSSNAVIGLQFEGAVSPSGLPAELNRFINQYFQFSDSIPQLSDSELSQFNFEIQIRNHPILSKILLPLPTDFDPIFIRGDFNTLKKELKLNATMKHLMYGNIEVNDLILDVNSDSNALKYQISSSNISNPQIKVDHFLFDGKLSENTMWANVSSTDDQQHKKLLIRSQLNRDAAHYKLTLDPSNFYLMNDRW
;
A
#
# COMPACT_ATOMS: atom_id res chain seq x y z
N MET A 1 -9.38 -16.14 -29.70
CA MET A 1 -9.02 -16.87 -28.45
C MET A 1 -9.93 -16.33 -27.37
N VAL A 2 -10.56 -17.17 -26.55
CA VAL A 2 -11.46 -16.68 -25.49
C VAL A 2 -10.73 -16.69 -24.14
N LEU A 3 -10.64 -15.52 -23.50
CA LEU A 3 -10.11 -15.35 -22.15
C LEU A 3 -10.98 -14.30 -21.44
N ASN A 4 -11.28 -14.50 -20.15
CA ASN A 4 -12.16 -13.60 -19.37
C ASN A 4 -13.49 -13.26 -20.06
N ARG A 5 -14.09 -14.26 -20.73
CA ARG A 5 -15.36 -14.10 -21.50
C ARG A 5 -15.28 -13.04 -22.62
N TYR A 6 -14.08 -12.64 -23.02
CA TYR A 6 -13.81 -11.79 -24.17
C TYR A 6 -13.14 -12.60 -25.28
N ASN A 7 -13.54 -12.39 -26.53
CA ASN A 7 -12.96 -13.09 -27.68
C ASN A 7 -11.93 -12.20 -28.38
N TYR A 8 -10.66 -12.46 -28.10
CA TYR A 8 -9.52 -11.75 -28.68
C TYR A 8 -9.35 -12.10 -30.17
N GLN A 9 -9.23 -11.07 -30.99
CA GLN A 9 -9.02 -11.14 -32.44
C GLN A 9 -7.60 -10.73 -32.84
N HIS A 10 -7.16 -11.20 -34.01
CA HIS A 10 -5.84 -10.89 -34.60
C HIS A 10 -4.63 -11.12 -33.67
N LEU A 11 -4.75 -12.08 -32.75
CA LEU A 11 -3.63 -12.54 -31.92
C LEU A 11 -2.68 -13.39 -32.77
N LYS A 12 -1.42 -12.97 -32.85
CA LYS A 12 -0.33 -13.75 -33.44
C LYS A 12 0.63 -14.17 -32.34
N LEU A 13 0.89 -15.47 -32.27
CA LEU A 13 1.84 -16.07 -31.33
C LEU A 13 2.90 -16.82 -32.14
N ASN A 14 4.16 -16.46 -31.94
CA ASN A 14 5.31 -17.19 -32.47
C ASN A 14 6.21 -17.55 -31.31
N GLY A 15 6.51 -18.82 -31.11
CA GLY A 15 7.36 -19.26 -30.01
C GLY A 15 8.25 -20.43 -30.37
N ASN A 16 9.33 -20.57 -29.62
CA ASN A 16 10.24 -21.69 -29.68
C ASN A 16 10.36 -22.33 -28.29
N ILE A 17 10.46 -23.65 -28.28
CA ILE A 17 10.65 -24.44 -27.07
C ILE A 17 11.89 -25.30 -27.29
N ASN A 18 12.83 -25.23 -26.36
CA ASN A 18 14.01 -26.09 -26.35
C ASN A 18 14.27 -26.58 -24.93
N GLY A 19 13.90 -27.84 -24.65
CA GLY A 19 13.97 -28.40 -23.31
C GLY A 19 13.11 -27.61 -22.32
N ARG A 20 13.74 -27.02 -21.30
CA ARG A 20 13.07 -26.17 -20.28
C ARG A 20 13.22 -24.67 -20.57
N GLN A 21 13.61 -24.31 -21.80
CA GLN A 21 13.67 -22.93 -22.26
C GLN A 21 12.52 -22.65 -23.23
N PHE A 22 11.83 -21.55 -22.99
CA PHE A 22 10.68 -21.08 -23.75
C PHE A 22 10.97 -19.66 -24.20
N GLY A 23 10.82 -19.38 -25.48
CA GLY A 23 10.89 -18.02 -26.02
C GLY A 23 9.66 -17.76 -26.89
N GLY A 24 9.17 -16.53 -26.90
CA GLY A 24 8.01 -16.22 -27.70
C GLY A 24 7.73 -14.74 -27.87
N LYS A 25 7.07 -14.44 -28.99
CA LYS A 25 6.53 -13.15 -29.35
C LYS A 25 5.03 -13.25 -29.52
N ILE A 26 4.31 -12.37 -28.83
CA ILE A 26 2.88 -12.20 -28.96
C ILE A 26 2.63 -10.80 -29.51
N ASN A 27 1.91 -10.72 -30.63
CA ASN A 27 1.38 -9.47 -31.15
C ASN A 27 -0.15 -9.57 -31.12
N LEU A 28 -0.80 -8.59 -30.50
CA LEU A 28 -2.25 -8.46 -30.49
C LEU A 28 -2.61 -7.15 -31.19
N ASN A 29 -3.50 -7.22 -32.17
CA ASN A 29 -4.13 -6.07 -32.81
C ASN A 29 -5.65 -6.20 -32.77
N ASP A 30 -6.19 -6.10 -31.57
CA ASP A 30 -7.61 -6.20 -31.27
C ASP A 30 -8.25 -4.80 -31.17
N GLU A 31 -9.57 -4.73 -31.34
CA GLU A 31 -10.32 -3.48 -31.17
C GLU A 31 -10.07 -2.85 -29.80
N ASN A 32 -10.03 -3.67 -28.75
CA ASN A 32 -9.92 -3.23 -27.36
C ASN A 32 -8.51 -3.34 -26.79
N ALA A 33 -7.54 -3.91 -27.51
CA ALA A 33 -6.15 -3.93 -27.08
C ALA A 33 -5.16 -4.06 -28.25
N VAL A 34 -4.12 -3.23 -28.24
CA VAL A 34 -2.98 -3.35 -29.14
C VAL A 34 -1.70 -3.41 -28.34
N PHE A 35 -0.99 -4.54 -28.42
CA PHE A 35 0.27 -4.72 -27.73
C PHE A 35 1.22 -5.69 -28.43
N ASP A 36 2.50 -5.54 -28.12
CA ASP A 36 3.59 -6.44 -28.45
C ASP A 36 4.27 -6.93 -27.17
N LEU A 37 4.41 -8.24 -27.04
CA LEU A 37 5.11 -8.89 -25.94
C LEU A 37 6.22 -9.77 -26.53
N ASP A 38 7.45 -9.54 -26.13
CA ASP A 38 8.61 -10.40 -26.40
C ASP A 38 9.10 -10.95 -25.07
N GLY A 39 9.07 -12.27 -24.89
CA GLY A 39 9.35 -12.91 -23.62
C GLY A 39 10.18 -14.18 -23.75
N SER A 40 10.97 -14.46 -22.74
CA SER A 40 11.69 -15.72 -22.60
C SER A 40 11.68 -16.19 -21.14
N VAL A 41 11.55 -17.49 -20.95
CA VAL A 41 11.59 -18.15 -19.66
C VAL A 41 12.58 -19.31 -19.75
N ASN A 42 13.62 -19.29 -18.91
CA ASN A 42 14.46 -20.43 -18.63
C ASN A 42 13.96 -21.08 -17.34
N LEU A 43 13.66 -22.37 -17.36
CA LEU A 43 13.28 -23.17 -16.18
C LEU A 43 14.32 -24.27 -15.89
N ASN A 44 15.52 -24.18 -16.45
CA ASN A 44 16.63 -25.06 -16.07
C ASN A 44 16.96 -24.83 -14.60
N GLN A 45 17.27 -25.93 -13.89
CA GLN A 45 17.55 -25.90 -12.46
C GLN A 45 18.77 -25.01 -12.16
N ASN A 46 18.62 -24.06 -11.24
CA ASN A 46 19.60 -23.03 -10.85
C ASN A 46 19.89 -21.97 -11.94
N GLU A 47 19.14 -21.96 -13.03
CA GLU A 47 19.20 -20.96 -14.10
C GLU A 47 17.81 -20.40 -14.40
N GLU A 48 16.89 -20.50 -13.46
CA GLU A 48 15.53 -20.01 -13.62
C GLU A 48 15.57 -18.48 -13.87
N GLU A 49 15.12 -18.06 -15.04
CA GLU A 49 15.19 -16.66 -15.47
C GLU A 49 13.99 -16.32 -16.35
N VAL A 50 13.32 -15.21 -16.04
CA VAL A 50 12.17 -14.66 -16.77
C VAL A 50 12.57 -13.29 -17.29
N HIS A 51 12.54 -13.15 -18.61
CA HIS A 51 12.68 -11.87 -19.29
C HIS A 51 11.42 -11.56 -20.07
N PHE A 52 10.96 -10.31 -20.03
CA PHE A 52 9.97 -9.85 -20.98
C PHE A 52 10.11 -8.36 -21.29
N ASN A 53 9.63 -7.98 -22.47
CA ASN A 53 9.36 -6.61 -22.90
C ASN A 53 7.94 -6.55 -23.44
N LEU A 54 7.11 -5.70 -22.85
CA LEU A 54 5.72 -5.47 -23.20
C LEU A 54 5.54 -4.01 -23.63
N ASN A 55 5.11 -3.80 -24.86
CA ASN A 55 4.74 -2.49 -25.39
C ASN A 55 3.25 -2.48 -25.64
N VAL A 56 2.50 -1.63 -24.93
CA VAL A 56 1.06 -1.48 -25.10
C VAL A 56 0.79 -0.12 -25.74
N GLN A 57 0.25 -0.13 -26.96
CA GLN A 57 -0.18 1.10 -27.62
C GLN A 57 -1.46 1.65 -26.99
N GLY A 58 -2.35 0.76 -26.54
CA GLY A 58 -3.56 1.08 -25.78
C GLY A 58 -4.35 -0.18 -25.46
N ALA A 59 -5.12 -0.14 -24.36
CA ALA A 59 -5.98 -1.25 -23.94
C ALA A 59 -7.16 -0.75 -23.12
N ASP A 60 -8.38 -1.16 -23.46
CA ASP A 60 -9.60 -0.86 -22.72
C ASP A 60 -9.86 -2.00 -21.72
N LEU A 61 -9.43 -1.80 -20.47
CA LEU A 61 -9.41 -2.88 -19.47
C LEU A 61 -10.83 -3.28 -19.05
N GLN A 62 -11.79 -2.36 -19.16
CA GLN A 62 -13.21 -2.63 -18.88
C GLN A 62 -13.80 -3.55 -19.95
N LYS A 63 -13.64 -3.23 -21.23
CA LYS A 63 -14.18 -4.04 -22.34
C LYS A 63 -13.49 -5.40 -22.47
N LEU A 64 -12.24 -5.50 -22.04
CA LEU A 64 -11.52 -6.77 -21.90
C LEU A 64 -11.93 -7.58 -20.66
N HIS A 65 -12.86 -7.06 -19.85
CA HIS A 65 -13.34 -7.63 -18.59
C HIS A 65 -12.23 -7.90 -17.56
N LEU A 66 -11.21 -7.05 -17.53
CA LEU A 66 -10.13 -7.10 -16.53
C LEU A 66 -10.47 -6.29 -15.27
N THR A 67 -11.37 -5.33 -15.40
CA THR A 67 -11.91 -4.51 -14.31
C THR A 67 -13.37 -4.15 -14.60
N THR A 68 -14.12 -3.80 -13.56
CA THR A 68 -15.47 -3.25 -13.66
C THR A 68 -15.48 -1.75 -13.95
N ASP A 69 -14.40 -1.06 -13.61
CA ASP A 69 -14.30 0.40 -13.73
C ASP A 69 -13.96 0.81 -15.17
N ASP A 70 -14.37 2.01 -15.59
CA ASP A 70 -13.92 2.61 -16.85
C ASP A 70 -12.45 3.03 -16.74
N LEU A 71 -11.57 2.04 -16.91
CA LEU A 71 -10.12 2.17 -16.83
C LEU A 71 -9.48 1.64 -18.09
N GLN A 72 -8.59 2.43 -18.68
CA GLN A 72 -7.92 2.10 -19.94
C GLN A 72 -6.45 2.52 -19.88
N ILE A 73 -5.59 1.78 -20.55
CA ILE A 73 -4.28 2.28 -20.97
C ILE A 73 -4.53 3.12 -22.21
N ALA A 74 -4.16 4.40 -22.17
CA ALA A 74 -4.48 5.37 -23.20
C ALA A 74 -3.97 4.89 -24.57
N ARG A 75 -4.90 4.83 -25.53
CA ARG A 75 -4.54 4.52 -26.92
C ARG A 75 -3.93 5.75 -27.58
N LEU A 76 -2.63 5.68 -27.86
CA LEU A 76 -1.92 6.76 -28.52
C LEU A 76 -1.92 6.56 -30.05
N PRO A 77 -2.15 7.62 -30.84
CA PRO A 77 -1.98 7.56 -32.30
C PRO A 77 -0.52 7.26 -32.70
N ILE A 78 0.42 7.75 -31.91
CA ILE A 78 1.87 7.56 -32.07
C ILE A 78 2.45 7.32 -30.67
N GLY A 79 3.26 6.26 -30.51
CA GLY A 79 3.88 5.89 -29.24
C GLY A 79 3.10 4.84 -28.45
N MET A 80 3.56 4.58 -27.23
CA MET A 80 3.04 3.54 -26.34
C MET A 80 2.41 4.19 -25.10
N GLY A 81 1.19 3.76 -24.75
CA GLY A 81 0.51 4.16 -23.51
C GLY A 81 1.01 3.41 -22.28
N LEU A 82 1.82 2.35 -22.47
CA LEU A 82 2.57 1.65 -21.44
C LEU A 82 3.75 0.91 -22.08
N VAL A 83 4.94 1.02 -21.51
CA VAL A 83 6.11 0.17 -21.82
C VAL A 83 6.55 -0.51 -20.54
N ALA A 84 6.54 -1.83 -20.49
CA ALA A 84 6.97 -2.59 -19.33
C ALA A 84 8.07 -3.57 -19.73
N SER A 85 9.01 -3.82 -18.83
CA SER A 85 10.02 -4.84 -19.02
C SER A 85 10.42 -5.43 -17.69
N ALA A 86 10.83 -6.69 -17.70
CA ALA A 86 11.41 -7.31 -16.52
C ALA A 86 12.53 -8.25 -16.89
N LYS A 87 13.49 -8.34 -15.97
CA LYS A 87 14.55 -9.32 -15.94
C LYS A 87 14.66 -9.86 -14.53
N LEU A 88 14.16 -11.07 -14.32
CA LEU A 88 13.99 -11.69 -13.01
C LEU A 88 14.67 -13.05 -13.04
N LYS A 89 15.54 -13.32 -12.07
CA LYS A 89 16.15 -14.63 -11.82
C LYS A 89 15.52 -15.23 -10.58
N MET A 90 15.31 -16.53 -10.58
CA MET A 90 14.86 -17.27 -9.41
C MET A 90 15.98 -18.17 -8.93
N ASP A 91 16.26 -18.17 -7.63
CA ASP A 91 17.21 -19.12 -7.05
C ASP A 91 16.53 -20.43 -6.63
N SER A 92 17.34 -21.38 -6.18
CA SER A 92 16.90 -22.69 -5.70
C SER A 92 16.00 -22.65 -4.45
N ALA A 93 15.90 -21.49 -3.78
CA ALA A 93 15.01 -21.23 -2.65
C ALA A 93 13.73 -20.47 -3.07
N ASN A 94 13.42 -20.41 -4.38
CA ASN A 94 12.33 -19.64 -4.97
C ASN A 94 12.41 -18.12 -4.71
N LYS A 95 13.60 -17.57 -4.45
CA LYS A 95 13.79 -16.14 -4.27
C LYS A 95 13.97 -15.47 -5.62
N MET A 96 13.25 -14.38 -5.83
CA MET A 96 13.21 -13.69 -7.12
C MET A 96 14.10 -12.44 -7.08
N VAL A 97 15.23 -12.44 -7.78
CA VAL A 97 16.19 -11.32 -7.87
C VAL A 97 16.09 -10.68 -9.25
N GLY A 98 16.01 -9.36 -9.38
CA GLY A 98 15.95 -8.77 -10.72
C GLY A 98 15.69 -7.29 -10.78
N LYS A 99 15.15 -6.85 -11.92
CA LYS A 99 14.63 -5.49 -12.15
C LYS A 99 13.41 -5.60 -13.05
N ALA A 100 12.32 -4.97 -12.64
CA ALA A 100 11.12 -4.79 -13.48
C ALA A 100 10.80 -3.30 -13.55
N THR A 101 10.58 -2.77 -14.74
CA THR A 101 10.25 -1.36 -15.00
C THR A 101 8.94 -1.24 -15.76
N ILE A 102 8.18 -0.19 -15.46
CA ILE A 102 7.01 0.25 -16.22
C ILE A 102 7.27 1.73 -16.51
N ASN A 103 7.11 2.17 -17.75
CA ASN A 103 7.40 3.49 -18.26
C ASN A 103 6.23 3.99 -19.12
N ASN A 104 6.12 5.31 -19.27
CA ASN A 104 5.13 5.96 -20.13
C ASN A 104 3.68 5.53 -19.85
N LEU A 105 3.37 5.19 -18.59
CA LEU A 105 2.03 4.76 -18.24
C LEU A 105 1.08 5.95 -18.33
N ILE A 106 0.15 5.91 -19.27
CA ILE A 106 -0.92 6.89 -19.38
C ILE A 106 -2.23 6.16 -19.19
N LEU A 107 -2.91 6.46 -18.10
CA LEU A 107 -4.19 5.87 -17.76
C LEU A 107 -5.32 6.82 -18.19
N VAL A 108 -6.40 6.25 -18.74
CA VAL A 108 -7.68 6.94 -18.88
C VAL A 108 -8.60 6.35 -17.84
N TYR A 109 -9.12 7.18 -16.94
CA TYR A 109 -10.10 6.77 -15.94
C TYR A 109 -11.30 7.70 -15.99
N ALA A 110 -12.50 7.14 -16.15
CA ALA A 110 -13.75 7.90 -16.29
C ALA A 110 -13.64 9.03 -17.35
N GLY A 111 -12.98 8.74 -18.48
CA GLY A 111 -12.73 9.69 -19.58
C GLY A 111 -11.58 10.69 -19.37
N GLU A 112 -10.98 10.78 -18.18
CA GLU A 112 -9.86 11.69 -17.92
C GLU A 112 -8.50 11.00 -18.05
N ARG A 113 -7.50 11.71 -18.58
CA ARG A 113 -6.14 11.20 -18.80
C ARG A 113 -5.20 11.55 -17.65
N TYR A 114 -4.46 10.56 -17.18
CA TYR A 114 -3.48 10.68 -16.11
C TYR A 114 -2.16 10.07 -16.56
N GLY A 115 -1.14 10.90 -16.73
CA GLY A 115 0.23 10.43 -16.95
C GLY A 115 0.86 10.01 -15.63
N VAL A 116 1.43 8.82 -15.59
CA VAL A 116 2.18 8.30 -14.46
C VAL A 116 3.59 7.98 -14.97
N ASP A 117 4.52 8.90 -14.74
CA ASP A 117 5.94 8.63 -14.98
C ASP A 117 6.41 7.63 -13.92
N SER A 118 6.42 6.36 -14.29
CA SER A 118 6.82 5.28 -13.41
C SER A 118 8.27 4.85 -13.66
N LEU A 119 8.98 4.60 -12.57
CA LEU A 119 10.12 3.70 -12.53
C LEU A 119 9.90 2.77 -11.34
N PHE A 120 9.19 1.67 -11.57
CA PHE A 120 9.28 0.54 -10.67
C PHE A 120 10.68 -0.09 -10.85
N ALA A 121 11.35 -0.51 -9.78
CA ALA A 121 12.66 -1.15 -9.86
C ALA A 121 12.88 -2.09 -8.66
N ALA A 122 12.12 -3.17 -8.60
CA ALA A 122 12.32 -4.17 -7.54
C ALA A 122 13.64 -4.92 -7.73
N SER A 123 14.51 -4.94 -6.72
CA SER A 123 15.79 -5.67 -6.70
C SER A 123 16.00 -6.37 -5.36
N ILE A 124 15.43 -7.57 -5.21
CA ILE A 124 15.63 -8.40 -4.04
C ILE A 124 17.06 -8.96 -4.11
N ASN A 125 17.92 -8.66 -3.14
CA ASN A 125 19.29 -9.19 -3.08
C ASN A 125 19.40 -10.20 -1.93
N GLU A 126 20.23 -11.21 -2.13
CA GLU A 126 20.85 -12.14 -1.16
C GLU A 126 20.03 -12.73 0.01
N THR A 127 20.58 -13.81 0.57
CA THR A 127 20.08 -14.44 1.80
C THR A 127 20.04 -13.42 2.95
N ASN A 128 18.82 -13.05 3.36
CA ASN A 128 18.44 -12.18 4.49
C ASN A 128 18.34 -10.66 4.24
N ASP A 129 18.68 -10.14 3.05
CA ASP A 129 18.67 -8.68 2.78
C ASP A 129 17.82 -8.32 1.54
N SER A 130 16.51 -8.58 1.60
CA SER A 130 15.59 -8.22 0.50
C SER A 130 15.45 -6.71 0.42
N LYS A 131 16.01 -6.11 -0.64
CA LYS A 131 15.79 -4.70 -0.97
C LYS A 131 14.66 -4.56 -1.98
N LEU A 132 13.78 -3.59 -1.78
CA LEU A 132 12.78 -3.19 -2.76
C LEU A 132 12.82 -1.69 -2.88
N THR A 133 13.01 -1.19 -4.10
CA THR A 133 12.98 0.25 -4.37
C THR A 133 12.01 0.52 -5.50
N SER A 134 11.10 1.45 -5.30
CA SER A 134 10.22 1.95 -6.36
C SER A 134 10.19 3.45 -6.26
N SER A 135 10.27 4.13 -7.39
CA SER A 135 10.12 5.58 -7.42
C SER A 135 9.34 5.95 -8.66
N ASN A 136 8.13 6.43 -8.47
CA ASN A 136 7.33 7.00 -9.53
C ASN A 136 6.78 8.37 -9.10
N ALA A 137 6.08 9.07 -10.01
CA ALA A 137 5.49 10.37 -9.72
C ALA A 137 4.54 10.38 -8.49
N VAL A 138 3.97 9.23 -8.14
CA VAL A 138 2.92 9.08 -7.11
C VAL A 138 3.46 8.49 -5.80
N ILE A 139 4.26 7.43 -5.88
CA ILE A 139 4.75 6.65 -4.74
C ILE A 139 6.25 6.43 -4.86
N GLY A 140 6.99 6.84 -3.84
CA GLY A 140 8.33 6.37 -3.52
C GLY A 140 8.25 5.27 -2.45
N LEU A 141 8.95 4.17 -2.64
CA LEU A 141 9.05 3.07 -1.69
C LEU A 141 10.52 2.65 -1.61
N GLN A 142 11.04 2.57 -0.40
CA GLN A 142 12.27 1.88 -0.06
C GLN A 142 11.93 0.87 1.02
N PHE A 143 12.41 -0.34 0.86
CA PHE A 143 12.21 -1.42 1.81
C PHE A 143 13.49 -2.25 1.83
N GLU A 144 13.87 -2.70 3.02
CA GLU A 144 15.05 -3.52 3.25
C GLU A 144 14.77 -4.49 4.40
N GLY A 145 14.94 -5.79 4.19
CA GLY A 145 14.90 -6.76 5.27
C GLY A 145 14.73 -8.22 4.87
N ALA A 146 14.66 -9.08 5.87
CA ALA A 146 14.62 -10.54 5.72
C ALA A 146 13.21 -11.10 5.51
N VAL A 147 12.34 -10.41 4.75
CA VAL A 147 10.98 -10.87 4.48
C VAL A 147 10.54 -10.55 3.05
N SER A 148 9.81 -11.47 2.44
CA SER A 148 9.19 -11.24 1.13
C SER A 148 8.12 -10.14 1.24
N PRO A 149 8.13 -9.11 0.36
CA PRO A 149 7.11 -8.06 0.38
C PRO A 149 5.67 -8.58 0.31
N SER A 150 5.46 -9.71 -0.37
CA SER A 150 4.14 -10.36 -0.47
C SER A 150 3.63 -10.96 0.85
N GLY A 151 4.53 -11.26 1.80
CA GLY A 151 4.19 -11.78 3.12
C GLY A 151 3.89 -10.69 4.17
N LEU A 152 4.22 -9.43 3.89
CA LEU A 152 4.09 -8.32 4.83
C LEU A 152 2.66 -8.15 5.40
N PRO A 153 1.58 -8.19 4.60
CA PRO A 153 0.23 -8.00 5.14
C PRO A 153 -0.14 -9.06 6.17
N ALA A 154 0.26 -10.31 5.94
CA ALA A 154 -0.02 -11.41 6.84
C ALA A 154 0.83 -11.31 8.13
N GLU A 155 2.11 -10.92 8.03
CA GLU A 155 2.99 -10.74 9.19
C GLU A 155 2.54 -9.57 10.09
N LEU A 156 2.17 -8.43 9.50
CA LEU A 156 1.63 -7.28 10.25
C LEU A 156 0.30 -7.62 10.93
N ASN A 157 -0.59 -8.33 10.24
CA ASN A 157 -1.87 -8.77 10.79
C ASN A 157 -1.65 -9.69 12.01
N ARG A 158 -0.77 -10.69 11.87
CA ARG A 158 -0.38 -11.58 12.97
C ARG A 158 0.22 -10.81 14.14
N PHE A 159 1.11 -9.87 13.88
CA PHE A 159 1.78 -9.05 14.90
C PHE A 159 0.78 -8.24 15.72
N ILE A 160 -0.12 -7.51 15.06
CA ILE A 160 -1.11 -6.67 15.74
C ILE A 160 -2.08 -7.52 16.58
N ASN A 161 -2.47 -8.70 16.09
CA ASN A 161 -3.35 -9.63 16.83
C ASN A 161 -2.73 -10.20 18.10
N GLN A 162 -1.42 -10.08 18.33
CA GLN A 162 -0.79 -10.45 19.60
C GLN A 162 -1.18 -9.52 20.76
N TYR A 163 -1.55 -8.27 20.43
CA TYR A 163 -1.90 -7.25 21.43
C TYR A 163 -3.42 -7.11 21.62
N PHE A 164 -4.18 -7.24 20.52
CA PHE A 164 -5.65 -7.19 20.53
C PHE A 164 -6.22 -8.04 19.38
N GLN A 165 -7.08 -9.01 19.70
CA GLN A 165 -7.62 -9.93 18.70
C GLN A 165 -8.74 -9.25 17.88
N PHE A 166 -8.40 -8.80 16.68
CA PHE A 166 -9.36 -8.19 15.74
C PHE A 166 -10.16 -9.23 14.95
N SER A 167 -9.69 -10.48 14.89
CA SER A 167 -10.31 -11.57 14.14
C SER A 167 -10.21 -12.89 14.90
N ASP A 168 -11.24 -13.74 14.74
CA ASP A 168 -11.24 -15.12 15.24
C ASP A 168 -10.28 -16.03 14.46
N SER A 169 -10.01 -15.68 13.20
CA SER A 169 -9.15 -16.43 12.31
C SER A 169 -7.84 -15.68 12.12
N ILE A 170 -6.84 -16.05 12.93
CA ILE A 170 -5.44 -15.64 12.71
C ILE A 170 -4.90 -16.54 11.60
N PRO A 171 -4.46 -16.00 10.44
CA PRO A 171 -3.89 -16.83 9.38
C PRO A 171 -2.73 -17.67 9.94
N GLN A 172 -2.82 -18.99 9.80
CA GLN A 172 -1.67 -19.87 10.02
C GLN A 172 -0.71 -19.69 8.84
N LEU A 173 0.36 -18.93 9.05
CA LEU A 173 1.54 -19.06 8.22
C LEU A 173 2.36 -20.23 8.77
N SER A 174 2.93 -21.05 7.87
CA SER A 174 4.02 -21.96 8.24
C SER A 174 5.07 -21.17 9.02
N ASP A 175 5.60 -21.70 10.13
CA ASP A 175 6.62 -21.07 10.96
C ASP A 175 7.67 -20.35 10.10
N SER A 176 7.49 -19.04 9.92
CA SER A 176 8.29 -18.24 9.01
C SER A 176 9.13 -17.32 9.88
N GLU A 177 10.40 -17.73 9.98
CA GLU A 177 11.58 -16.87 9.86
C GLU A 177 11.45 -15.48 10.50
N LEU A 178 12.31 -15.27 11.50
CA LEU A 178 12.56 -14.00 12.16
C LEU A 178 12.53 -12.85 11.15
N SER A 179 11.45 -12.07 11.17
CA SER A 179 11.29 -10.96 10.24
C SER A 179 11.86 -9.70 10.87
N GLN A 180 12.85 -9.14 10.20
CA GLN A 180 13.40 -7.83 10.50
C GLN A 180 13.46 -7.04 9.22
N PHE A 181 12.81 -5.88 9.20
CA PHE A 181 12.81 -5.01 8.03
C PHE A 181 12.60 -3.56 8.42
N ASN A 182 13.06 -2.67 7.56
CA ASN A 182 12.75 -1.25 7.58
C ASN A 182 12.08 -0.85 6.25
N PHE A 183 11.30 0.22 6.28
CA PHE A 183 10.69 0.78 5.09
C PHE A 183 10.52 2.28 5.19
N GLU A 184 10.64 2.95 4.04
CA GLU A 184 10.25 4.34 3.83
C GLU A 184 9.28 4.41 2.64
N ILE A 185 8.13 5.04 2.84
CA ILE A 185 7.13 5.28 1.81
C ILE A 185 6.89 6.79 1.73
N GLN A 186 6.96 7.33 0.52
CA GLN A 186 6.54 8.69 0.23
C GLN A 186 5.36 8.64 -0.73
N ILE A 187 4.21 9.18 -0.34
CA ILE A 187 3.04 9.33 -1.20
C ILE A 187 2.94 10.80 -1.59
N ARG A 188 3.02 11.08 -2.88
CA ARG A 188 2.94 12.45 -3.44
C ARG A 188 1.53 12.69 -3.94
N ASN A 189 1.07 13.93 -3.80
CA ASN A 189 -0.21 14.33 -4.37
C ASN A 189 -0.19 14.15 -5.89
N HIS A 190 -1.11 13.32 -6.36
CA HIS A 190 -1.31 13.07 -7.77
C HIS A 190 -2.80 12.85 -8.03
N PRO A 191 -3.39 13.44 -9.08
CA PRO A 191 -4.83 13.35 -9.33
C PRO A 191 -5.37 11.91 -9.38
N ILE A 192 -4.56 10.97 -9.84
CA ILE A 192 -4.92 9.55 -9.93
C ILE A 192 -5.27 8.91 -8.58
N LEU A 193 -4.69 9.40 -7.47
CA LEU A 193 -4.91 8.83 -6.14
C LEU A 193 -6.35 9.06 -5.67
N SER A 194 -6.91 10.23 -5.95
CA SER A 194 -8.31 10.58 -5.65
C SER A 194 -9.34 9.70 -6.35
N LYS A 195 -8.93 8.99 -7.42
CA LYS A 195 -9.80 8.18 -8.27
C LYS A 195 -9.69 6.69 -8.01
N ILE A 196 -8.49 6.19 -7.71
CA ILE A 196 -8.20 4.75 -7.59
C ILE A 196 -8.11 4.29 -6.12
N LEU A 197 -7.60 5.13 -5.22
CA LEU A 197 -7.35 4.76 -3.82
C LEU A 197 -8.37 5.45 -2.90
N LEU A 198 -9.56 4.86 -2.73
CA LEU A 198 -10.61 5.37 -1.83
C LEU A 198 -11.00 6.85 -2.16
N PRO A 199 -12.01 7.48 -1.52
CA PRO A 199 -12.21 8.91 -1.68
C PRO A 199 -11.09 9.66 -0.93
N LEU A 200 -9.86 9.63 -1.47
CA LEU A 200 -8.77 10.44 -0.97
C LEU A 200 -9.06 11.94 -1.20
N PRO A 201 -8.55 12.82 -0.33
CA PRO A 201 -8.78 14.26 -0.36
C PRO A 201 -8.39 14.91 -1.69
N THR A 202 -9.07 16.01 -1.98
CA THR A 202 -8.87 16.84 -3.18
C THR A 202 -7.47 17.43 -3.27
N ASP A 203 -6.82 17.69 -2.13
CA ASP A 203 -5.48 18.27 -2.06
C ASP A 203 -4.78 17.89 -0.74
N PHE A 204 -3.49 17.55 -0.81
CA PHE A 204 -2.68 17.21 0.35
C PHE A 204 -1.18 17.39 0.08
N ASP A 205 -0.42 17.71 1.11
CA ASP A 205 1.04 17.68 1.05
C ASP A 205 1.56 16.24 1.06
N PRO A 206 2.74 15.94 0.47
CA PRO A 206 3.28 14.59 0.45
C PRO A 206 3.31 13.93 1.84
N ILE A 207 2.83 12.69 1.89
CA ILE A 207 2.83 11.85 3.09
C ILE A 207 4.17 11.13 3.16
N PHE A 208 4.84 11.20 4.30
CA PHE A 208 6.06 10.44 4.58
C PHE A 208 5.77 9.41 5.65
N ILE A 209 6.02 8.14 5.36
CA ILE A 209 5.83 7.02 6.27
C ILE A 209 7.17 6.32 6.41
N ARG A 210 7.60 6.06 7.64
CA ARG A 210 8.81 5.30 7.95
C ARG A 210 8.47 4.26 9.00
N GLY A 211 9.10 3.10 8.91
CA GLY A 211 8.97 2.13 9.96
C GLY A 211 10.10 1.14 10.05
N ASP A 212 10.26 0.61 11.25
CA ASP A 212 11.21 -0.42 11.63
C ASP A 212 10.42 -1.53 12.33
N PHE A 213 10.65 -2.76 11.90
CA PHE A 213 9.97 -3.93 12.42
C PHE A 213 10.96 -5.02 12.80
N ASN A 214 10.75 -5.62 13.97
CA ASN A 214 11.55 -6.74 14.46
C ASN A 214 10.69 -7.70 15.28
N THR A 215 10.40 -8.87 14.71
CA THR A 215 9.56 -9.89 15.36
C THR A 215 10.19 -10.43 16.64
N LEU A 216 11.52 -10.60 16.71
CA LEU A 216 12.22 -11.13 17.90
C LEU A 216 12.06 -10.20 19.10
N LYS A 217 12.24 -8.90 18.87
CA LYS A 217 12.14 -7.88 19.91
C LYS A 217 10.70 -7.46 20.20
N LYS A 218 9.74 -7.91 19.39
CA LYS A 218 8.36 -7.44 19.38
C LYS A 218 8.27 -5.91 19.18
N GLU A 219 9.16 -5.40 18.35
CA GLU A 219 9.28 -3.97 18.06
C GLU A 219 8.66 -3.64 16.70
N LEU A 220 7.71 -2.72 16.72
CA LEU A 220 7.22 -1.97 15.57
C LEU A 220 7.38 -0.50 15.93
N LYS A 221 8.18 0.23 15.17
CA LYS A 221 8.22 1.68 15.19
C LYS A 221 7.69 2.15 13.84
N LEU A 222 6.67 2.98 13.84
CA LEU A 222 6.12 3.58 12.63
C LEU A 222 5.85 5.04 12.92
N ASN A 223 6.32 5.90 12.02
CA ASN A 223 6.02 7.31 12.00
C ASN A 223 5.48 7.67 10.62
N ALA A 224 4.32 8.30 10.57
CA ALA A 224 3.77 8.88 9.35
C ALA A 224 3.47 10.36 9.57
N THR A 225 3.78 11.20 8.59
CA THR A 225 3.59 12.65 8.67
C THR A 225 2.98 13.20 7.39
N MET A 226 2.11 14.19 7.54
CA MET A 226 1.50 14.96 6.46
C MET A 226 1.29 16.40 6.94
N LYS A 227 1.88 17.36 6.26
CA LYS A 227 1.89 18.77 6.71
C LYS A 227 0.54 19.46 6.54
N HIS A 228 -0.14 19.20 5.43
CA HIS A 228 -1.38 19.87 5.09
C HIS A 228 -2.31 18.92 4.34
N LEU A 229 -3.61 19.07 4.58
CA LEU A 229 -4.67 18.27 3.99
C LEU A 229 -5.94 19.10 3.84
N MET A 230 -6.56 19.03 2.66
CA MET A 230 -7.90 19.58 2.41
C MET A 230 -8.86 18.49 1.96
N TYR A 231 -9.84 18.18 2.82
CA TYR A 231 -10.95 17.27 2.51
C TYR A 231 -12.28 18.03 2.50
N GLY A 232 -12.76 18.41 1.32
CA GLY A 232 -13.93 19.28 1.20
C GLY A 232 -13.67 20.64 1.85
N ASN A 233 -14.38 20.94 2.95
CA ASN A 233 -14.19 22.15 3.75
C ASN A 233 -13.42 21.90 5.06
N ILE A 234 -12.86 20.71 5.24
CA ILE A 234 -12.06 20.33 6.41
C ILE A 234 -10.59 20.51 6.06
N GLU A 235 -9.91 21.34 6.85
CA GLU A 235 -8.47 21.56 6.81
C GLU A 235 -7.81 20.84 7.99
N VAL A 236 -6.75 20.07 7.71
CA VAL A 236 -5.94 19.41 8.74
C VAL A 236 -4.48 19.81 8.56
N ASN A 237 -3.87 20.31 9.64
CA ASN A 237 -2.48 20.74 9.68
C ASN A 237 -1.64 19.82 10.56
N ASP A 238 -0.41 19.55 10.13
CA ASP A 238 0.61 18.77 10.83
C ASP A 238 0.09 17.44 11.39
N LEU A 239 -0.52 16.62 10.53
CA LEU A 239 -0.99 15.30 10.91
C LEU A 239 0.21 14.36 11.09
N ILE A 240 0.31 13.76 12.28
CA ILE A 240 1.35 12.80 12.65
C ILE A 240 0.66 11.55 13.18
N LEU A 241 1.10 10.38 12.72
CA LEU A 241 0.78 9.07 13.28
C LEU A 241 2.08 8.45 13.79
N ASP A 242 2.10 8.10 15.07
CA ASP A 242 3.18 7.35 15.70
C ASP A 242 2.64 6.02 16.24
N VAL A 243 3.33 4.93 15.93
CA VAL A 243 3.06 3.61 16.50
C VAL A 243 4.38 3.06 17.04
N ASN A 244 4.36 2.61 18.29
CA ASN A 244 5.52 2.05 18.97
C ASN A 244 5.09 0.83 19.77
N SER A 245 5.75 -0.30 19.58
CA SER A 245 5.48 -1.50 20.38
C SER A 245 6.70 -2.02 21.11
N ASP A 246 6.41 -2.76 22.17
CA ASP A 246 7.35 -3.59 22.92
C ASP A 246 6.71 -4.94 23.27
N SER A 247 7.33 -5.71 24.15
CA SER A 247 6.82 -7.01 24.59
C SER A 247 5.45 -6.98 25.26
N ASN A 248 5.04 -5.81 25.77
CA ASN A 248 3.90 -5.65 26.67
C ASN A 248 2.73 -4.97 25.97
N ALA A 249 3.01 -3.96 25.14
CA ALA A 249 1.97 -3.17 24.51
C ALA A 249 2.38 -2.61 23.13
N LEU A 250 1.39 -2.38 22.28
CA LEU A 250 1.49 -1.56 21.09
C LEU A 250 0.80 -0.23 21.38
N LYS A 251 1.55 0.85 21.43
CA LYS A 251 1.06 2.23 21.63
C LYS A 251 0.86 2.89 20.28
N TYR A 252 -0.21 3.65 20.15
CA TYR A 252 -0.50 4.42 18.95
C TYR A 252 -0.90 5.84 19.33
N GLN A 253 -0.58 6.79 18.46
CA GLN A 253 -0.87 8.20 18.63
C GLN A 253 -1.11 8.82 17.26
N ILE A 254 -2.21 9.55 17.11
CA ILE A 254 -2.50 10.42 15.98
C ILE A 254 -2.63 11.83 16.54
N SER A 255 -1.83 12.76 16.06
CA SER A 255 -1.89 14.15 16.49
C SER A 255 -1.97 15.10 15.31
N SER A 256 -2.60 16.24 15.51
CA SER A 256 -2.67 17.33 14.53
C SER A 256 -2.59 18.68 15.26
N SER A 257 -1.86 19.64 14.70
CA SER A 257 -1.77 20.99 15.26
C SER A 257 -3.14 21.68 15.23
N ASN A 258 -3.86 21.51 14.13
CA ASN A 258 -5.20 22.04 13.95
C ASN A 258 -6.03 21.20 12.98
N ILE A 259 -7.27 20.93 13.36
CA ILE A 259 -8.34 20.44 12.48
C ILE A 259 -9.43 21.50 12.48
N SER A 260 -9.82 22.00 11.31
CA SER A 260 -10.86 23.02 11.24
C SER A 260 -11.79 22.86 10.05
N ASN A 261 -12.98 23.40 10.19
CA ASN A 261 -13.91 23.67 9.11
C ASN A 261 -14.60 25.03 9.38
N PRO A 262 -15.54 25.50 8.54
CA PRO A 262 -16.19 26.80 8.76
C PRO A 262 -16.96 26.97 10.08
N GLN A 263 -17.26 25.88 10.81
CA GLN A 263 -18.06 25.89 12.03
C GLN A 263 -17.27 25.55 13.29
N ILE A 264 -16.23 24.72 13.18
CA ILE A 264 -15.54 24.10 14.30
C ILE A 264 -14.03 24.20 14.08
N LYS A 265 -13.31 24.57 15.14
CA LYS A 265 -11.85 24.57 15.20
C LYS A 265 -11.39 23.73 16.40
N VAL A 266 -10.60 22.71 16.12
CA VAL A 266 -10.01 21.80 17.11
C VAL A 266 -8.50 21.98 17.07
N ASP A 267 -7.95 22.52 18.15
CA ASP A 267 -6.52 22.77 18.30
C ASP A 267 -5.87 21.64 19.09
N HIS A 268 -4.60 21.36 18.79
CA HIS A 268 -3.81 20.33 19.48
C HIS A 268 -4.57 19.00 19.61
N PHE A 269 -5.13 18.53 18.50
CA PHE A 269 -5.88 17.29 18.47
C PHE A 269 -4.93 16.12 18.79
N LEU A 270 -5.37 15.23 19.67
CA LEU A 270 -4.65 14.03 20.05
C LEU A 270 -5.63 12.86 20.18
N PHE A 271 -5.39 11.83 19.40
CA PHE A 271 -5.99 10.51 19.55
C PHE A 271 -4.90 9.51 19.89
N ASP A 272 -4.85 9.04 21.13
CA ASP A 272 -3.80 8.15 21.61
C ASP A 272 -4.37 6.91 22.30
N GLY A 273 -3.55 5.89 22.43
CA GLY A 273 -3.98 4.66 23.02
C GLY A 273 -2.91 3.60 23.09
N LYS A 274 -3.34 2.43 23.55
CA LYS A 274 -2.51 1.22 23.53
C LYS A 274 -3.36 -0.01 23.32
N LEU A 275 -2.74 -1.05 22.78
CA LEU A 275 -3.24 -2.41 22.71
C LEU A 275 -2.38 -3.26 23.65
N SER A 276 -3.00 -3.95 24.60
CA SER A 276 -2.30 -4.84 25.54
C SER A 276 -3.32 -5.76 26.19
N GLU A 277 -2.94 -7.02 26.41
CA GLU A 277 -3.78 -8.00 27.13
C GLU A 277 -5.21 -8.08 26.59
N ASN A 278 -5.37 -8.05 25.26
CA ASN A 278 -6.67 -8.10 24.58
C ASN A 278 -7.63 -6.93 24.94
N THR A 279 -7.05 -5.82 25.40
CA THR A 279 -7.71 -4.56 25.70
C THR A 279 -7.14 -3.47 24.79
N MET A 280 -8.03 -2.67 24.21
CA MET A 280 -7.69 -1.46 23.48
C MET A 280 -8.11 -0.26 24.31
N TRP A 281 -7.16 0.60 24.66
CA TRP A 281 -7.44 1.90 25.27
C TRP A 281 -7.39 2.96 24.18
N ALA A 282 -8.39 3.83 24.13
CA ALA A 282 -8.46 4.90 23.15
C ALA A 282 -8.90 6.20 23.83
N ASN A 283 -8.09 7.23 23.69
CA ASN A 283 -8.28 8.56 24.24
C ASN A 283 -8.39 9.56 23.09
N VAL A 284 -9.35 10.47 23.14
CA VAL A 284 -9.47 11.61 22.23
C VAL A 284 -9.37 12.88 23.08
N SER A 285 -8.52 13.82 22.69
CA SER A 285 -8.41 15.10 23.37
C SER A 285 -8.07 16.26 22.43
N SER A 286 -8.35 17.47 22.91
CA SER A 286 -7.97 18.74 22.28
C SER A 286 -7.77 19.79 23.36
N THR A 287 -6.79 20.66 23.16
CA THR A 287 -6.46 21.76 24.07
C THR A 287 -6.31 23.09 23.35
N ASP A 288 -6.55 24.20 24.06
CA ASP A 288 -6.10 25.51 23.58
C ASP A 288 -4.58 25.69 23.74
N ASP A 289 -4.06 26.83 23.29
CA ASP A 289 -2.63 27.21 23.43
C ASP A 289 -2.16 27.30 24.89
N GLN A 290 -3.10 27.46 25.84
CA GLN A 290 -2.85 27.51 27.28
C GLN A 290 -2.99 26.13 27.95
N GLN A 291 -3.15 25.05 27.16
CA GLN A 291 -3.35 23.67 27.61
C GLN A 291 -4.66 23.42 28.39
N HIS A 292 -5.65 24.29 28.24
CA HIS A 292 -6.99 24.03 28.75
C HIS A 292 -7.70 23.00 27.87
N LYS A 293 -8.27 21.97 28.50
CA LYS A 293 -8.97 20.88 27.81
C LYS A 293 -10.28 21.38 27.21
N LYS A 294 -10.40 21.32 25.88
CA LYS A 294 -11.64 21.55 25.14
C LYS A 294 -12.45 20.26 24.97
N LEU A 295 -11.73 19.15 24.76
CA LEU A 295 -12.26 17.81 24.57
C LEU A 295 -11.39 16.82 25.35
N LEU A 296 -12.02 15.88 26.05
CA LEU A 296 -11.35 14.71 26.59
C LEU A 296 -12.36 13.58 26.73
N ILE A 297 -12.17 12.52 25.95
CA ILE A 297 -12.95 11.30 26.02
C ILE A 297 -11.95 10.16 26.18
N ARG A 298 -12.17 9.33 27.19
CA ARG A 298 -11.34 8.14 27.46
C ARG A 298 -12.22 6.91 27.38
N SER A 299 -11.75 5.93 26.63
CA SER A 299 -12.49 4.70 26.38
C SER A 299 -11.57 3.49 26.44
N GLN A 300 -12.16 2.35 26.77
CA GLN A 300 -11.52 1.06 26.64
C GLN A 300 -12.48 0.07 25.98
N LEU A 301 -11.95 -0.73 25.08
CA LEU A 301 -12.63 -1.82 24.40
C LEU A 301 -11.98 -3.12 24.86
N ASN A 302 -12.76 -3.98 25.49
CA ASN A 302 -12.34 -5.33 25.86
C ASN A 302 -13.03 -6.33 24.95
N ARG A 303 -12.32 -7.39 24.57
CA ARG A 303 -12.92 -8.52 23.86
C ARG A 303 -13.05 -9.70 24.82
N ASP A 304 -14.29 -10.12 25.07
CA ASP A 304 -14.62 -11.30 25.87
C ASP A 304 -15.30 -12.33 24.96
N ALA A 305 -14.56 -13.39 24.62
CA ALA A 305 -14.91 -14.36 23.58
C ALA A 305 -15.32 -13.65 22.25
N ALA A 306 -16.60 -13.75 21.87
CA ALA A 306 -17.15 -13.16 20.64
C ALA A 306 -17.74 -11.75 20.82
N HIS A 307 -17.70 -11.17 22.03
CA HIS A 307 -18.33 -9.88 22.32
C HIS A 307 -17.30 -8.78 22.58
N TYR A 308 -17.62 -7.57 22.10
CA TYR A 308 -16.86 -6.37 22.38
C TYR A 308 -17.58 -5.54 23.45
N LYS A 309 -16.86 -5.22 24.55
CA LYS A 309 -17.36 -4.36 25.62
C LYS A 309 -16.64 -3.02 25.60
N LEU A 310 -17.36 -1.98 25.18
CA LEU A 310 -16.90 -0.59 25.27
C LEU A 310 -17.22 -0.03 26.66
N THR A 311 -16.23 0.59 27.31
CA THR A 311 -16.41 1.31 28.58
C THR A 311 -15.83 2.71 28.42
N LEU A 312 -16.58 3.72 28.84
CA LEU A 312 -16.13 5.11 28.92
C LEU A 312 -15.72 5.43 30.35
N ASP A 313 -14.64 6.19 30.53
CA ASP A 313 -14.23 6.69 31.85
C ASP A 313 -14.92 8.05 32.12
N PRO A 314 -15.89 8.12 33.04
CA PRO A 314 -16.64 9.35 33.32
C PRO A 314 -15.83 10.33 34.16
N SER A 315 -14.74 9.92 34.81
CA SER A 315 -14.06 10.75 35.81
C SER A 315 -13.42 12.03 35.23
N ASN A 316 -13.14 12.04 33.92
CA ASN A 316 -12.51 13.14 33.20
C ASN A 316 -13.12 13.33 31.80
N PHE A 317 -14.45 13.31 31.70
CA PHE A 317 -15.16 13.59 30.44
C PHE A 317 -15.30 15.11 30.24
N TYR A 318 -14.75 15.62 29.13
CA TYR A 318 -14.87 17.03 28.74
C TYR A 318 -15.44 17.11 27.33
N LEU A 319 -16.47 17.94 27.15
CA LEU A 319 -17.06 18.24 25.86
C LEU A 319 -17.34 19.74 25.77
N MET A 320 -16.77 20.41 24.76
CA MET A 320 -16.95 21.85 24.52
C MET A 320 -16.60 22.74 25.72
N ASN A 321 -15.48 22.42 26.39
CA ASN A 321 -14.99 23.07 27.63
C ASN A 321 -15.80 22.76 28.90
N ASP A 322 -16.91 22.03 28.80
CA ASP A 322 -17.71 21.63 29.96
C ASP A 322 -17.33 20.23 30.45
N ARG A 323 -17.24 20.06 31.77
CA ARG A 323 -17.03 18.76 32.42
C ARG A 323 -18.38 18.11 32.69
N TRP A 324 -18.53 16.84 32.29
CA TRP A 324 -19.71 16.02 32.56
C TRP A 324 -19.41 14.87 33.51
#